data_AF-A0A379VHR5-F1
#
_entry.id   AF-A0A379VHR5-F1
#
_cell.length_a   1.000
_cell.length_b   1.000
_cell.length_c   1.000
_cell.angle_alpha   90.00
_cell.angle_beta   90.00
_cell.angle_gamma   90.00
#
_symmetry.space_group_name_H-M   'P 1'
#
loop_
_entity.id
_entity.type
_entity.pdbx_description
1 polymer ?
#
loop_
_entity_poly.entity_id
_entity_poly.type
_entity_poly.pdbx_seq_one_letter_code
_entity_poly.pdbx_strand_id
1 'polypeptide(L)'
;MQAVTLSPENQNAYARAALAYRYGEEHHPVTEAQVLSARRWEDKKDDLWTTFQRVQENLMKGGLNGRSAQGKRSHTRAIKGIDGDIKLNRALWVLAEQMQQALS
;
A
#
# COMPACT_ATOMS: atom_id res chain seq x y z
N MET A 1 10.22 -4.69 13.49
CA MET A 1 11.05 -4.80 12.27
C MET A 1 12.28 -3.93 12.47
N GLN A 2 13.47 -4.39 12.08
CA GLN A 2 14.63 -3.49 11.97
C GLN A 2 14.33 -2.44 10.91
N ALA A 3 14.88 -1.23 11.07
CA ALA A 3 14.71 -0.16 10.10
C ALA A 3 15.54 -0.48 8.85
N VAL A 4 14.94 -1.23 7.91
CA VAL A 4 15.51 -1.44 6.58
C VAL A 4 15.11 -0.24 5.72
N THR A 5 16.09 0.56 5.30
CA THR A 5 15.86 1.64 4.34
C THR A 5 15.52 1.04 2.98
N LEU A 6 14.42 1.47 2.38
CA LEU A 6 13.98 1.02 1.06
C LEU A 6 14.40 2.01 -0.02
N SER A 7 15.02 1.50 -1.09
CA SER A 7 15.15 2.26 -2.34
C SER A 7 13.78 2.60 -2.91
N PRO A 8 13.66 3.65 -3.74
CA PRO A 8 12.39 3.98 -4.41
C PRO A 8 11.83 2.80 -5.23
N GLU A 9 12.69 1.96 -5.81
CA GLU A 9 12.28 0.77 -6.54
C GLU A 9 11.61 -0.26 -5.62
N ASN A 10 12.19 -0.52 -4.44
CA ASN A 10 11.63 -1.43 -3.46
C ASN A 10 10.31 -0.90 -2.86
N GLN A 11 10.21 0.41 -2.63
CA GLN A 11 8.95 1.04 -2.21
C GLN A 11 7.85 0.83 -3.26
N ASN A 12 8.17 1.04 -4.55
CA ASN A 12 7.22 0.81 -5.64
C ASN A 12 6.86 -0.67 -5.79
N ALA A 13 7.82 -1.59 -5.67
CA ALA A 13 7.56 -3.03 -5.73
C ALA A 13 6.62 -3.47 -4.60
N TYR A 14 6.84 -2.98 -3.38
CA TYR A 14 5.95 -3.21 -2.24
C TYR A 14 4.53 -2.68 -2.49
N ALA A 15 4.42 -1.42 -2.96
CA ALA A 15 3.13 -0.80 -3.25
C ALA A 15 2.38 -1.52 -4.37
N ARG A 16 3.08 -1.99 -5.40
CA ARG A 16 2.50 -2.79 -6.49
C ARG A 16 1.94 -4.12 -5.98
N ALA A 17 2.70 -4.85 -5.17
CA ALA A 17 2.23 -6.10 -4.57
C ALA A 17 1.00 -5.87 -3.67
N ALA A 18 1.00 -4.79 -2.89
CA ALA A 18 -0.13 -4.39 -2.05
C ALA A 18 -1.38 -4.05 -2.87
N LEU A 19 -1.23 -3.35 -4.00
CA LEU A 19 -2.33 -3.05 -4.92
C LEU A 19 -2.89 -4.31 -5.58
N ALA A 20 -2.01 -5.21 -6.03
CA ALA A 20 -2.41 -6.49 -6.61
C ALA A 20 -3.21 -7.34 -5.61
N TYR A 21 -2.78 -7.39 -4.34
CA TYR A 21 -3.53 -8.10 -3.31
C TYR A 21 -4.93 -7.51 -3.08
N ARG A 22 -5.05 -6.18 -3.10
CA ARG A 22 -6.33 -5.52 -2.80
C ARG A 22 -7.31 -5.55 -3.97
N TYR A 23 -6.83 -5.31 -5.18
CA TYR A 23 -7.67 -5.05 -6.35
C TYR A 23 -7.59 -6.16 -7.41
N GLY A 24 -6.74 -7.17 -7.22
CA GLY A 24 -6.41 -8.16 -8.25
C GLY A 24 -5.38 -7.61 -9.25
N GLU A 25 -5.06 -8.39 -10.27
CA GLU A 25 -4.07 -8.02 -11.30
C GLU A 25 -4.68 -7.25 -12.49
N GLU A 26 -6.00 -7.32 -12.67
CA GLU A 26 -6.66 -6.80 -13.88
C GLU A 26 -6.70 -5.27 -13.94
N HIS A 27 -7.11 -4.61 -12.84
CA HIS A 27 -7.29 -3.16 -12.84
C HIS A 27 -7.03 -2.55 -11.45
N HIS A 28 -6.08 -1.63 -11.40
CA HIS A 28 -5.81 -0.83 -10.20
C HIS A 28 -6.43 0.56 -10.36
N PRO A 29 -7.35 0.98 -9.47
CA PRO A 29 -7.96 2.28 -9.57
C PRO A 29 -6.99 3.43 -9.25
N VAL A 30 -5.87 3.14 -8.59
CA VAL A 30 -4.85 4.10 -8.12
C VAL A 30 -3.46 3.58 -8.41
N THR A 31 -2.48 4.48 -8.47
CA THR A 31 -1.07 4.13 -8.74
C THR A 31 -0.28 3.87 -7.46
N GLU A 32 0.87 3.22 -7.59
CA GLU A 32 1.83 2.99 -6.51
C GLU A 32 2.21 4.30 -5.82
N ALA A 33 2.51 5.35 -6.60
CA ALA A 33 2.86 6.66 -6.08
C ALA A 33 1.75 7.28 -5.22
N GLN A 34 0.47 7.05 -5.56
CA GLN A 34 -0.65 7.54 -4.75
C GLN A 34 -0.75 6.78 -3.42
N VAL A 35 -0.49 5.48 -3.42
CA VAL A 35 -0.55 4.67 -2.19
C VAL A 35 0.70 4.88 -1.31
N LEU A 36 1.83 5.26 -1.89
CA LEU A 36 3.05 5.66 -1.17
C LEU A 36 2.98 7.10 -0.64
N SER A 37 1.95 7.88 -1.00
CA SER A 37 1.83 9.26 -0.55
C SER A 37 1.56 9.32 0.96
N ALA A 38 2.43 10.00 1.69
CA ALA A 38 2.26 10.19 3.12
C ALA A 38 1.11 11.19 3.39
N ARG A 39 0.17 10.82 4.26
CA ARG A 39 -0.92 11.73 4.68
C ARG A 39 -0.45 12.81 5.64
N ARG A 40 0.60 12.52 6.42
CA ARG A 40 1.29 13.45 7.30
C ARG A 40 2.73 13.59 6.84
N TRP A 41 3.30 14.78 6.99
CA TRP A 41 4.67 15.05 6.57
C TRP A 41 5.70 14.24 7.38
N GLU A 42 5.38 13.91 8.64
CA GLU A 42 6.22 13.12 9.56
C GLU A 42 6.41 11.66 9.08
N ASP A 43 5.46 11.15 8.30
CA ASP A 43 5.45 9.77 7.78
C ASP A 43 6.22 9.64 6.45
N LYS A 44 7.09 10.58 6.09
CA LYS A 44 7.87 10.56 4.84
C LYS A 44 9.16 9.73 4.90
N LYS A 45 9.39 8.97 5.98
CA LYS A 45 10.59 8.13 6.07
C LYS A 45 10.55 7.00 5.06
N ASP A 46 11.72 6.71 4.50
CA ASP A 46 11.90 5.70 3.46
C ASP A 46 12.20 4.30 4.02
N ASP A 47 12.03 4.08 5.32
CA ASP A 47 12.17 2.76 5.90
C ASP A 47 10.97 1.85 5.61
N LEU A 48 11.19 0.54 5.67
CA LEU A 48 10.18 -0.48 5.39
C LEU A 48 8.95 -0.33 6.27
N TRP A 49 9.13 0.02 7.55
CA TRP A 49 8.04 0.17 8.49
C TRP A 49 7.15 1.36 8.12
N THR A 50 7.73 2.54 7.88
CA THR A 50 6.97 3.71 7.45
C THR A 50 6.35 3.52 6.07
N THR A 51 7.00 2.78 5.16
CA THR A 51 6.42 2.40 3.87
C THR A 51 5.21 1.49 4.03
N PHE A 52 5.32 0.44 4.87
CA PHE A 52 4.22 -0.43 5.24
C PHE A 52 3.04 0.37 5.79
N GLN A 53 3.29 1.26 6.76
CA GLN A 53 2.26 2.09 7.40
C GLN A 53 1.54 3.01 6.41
N ARG A 54 2.28 3.71 5.54
CA ARG A 54 1.70 4.59 4.51
C ARG A 54 0.76 3.84 3.58
N VAL A 55 1.22 2.68 3.09
CA VAL A 55 0.45 1.83 2.18
C VAL A 55 -0.80 1.29 2.89
N GLN A 56 -0.62 0.74 4.09
CA GLN A 56 -1.72 0.21 4.91
C GLN A 56 -2.78 1.29 5.18
N GLU A 57 -2.37 2.48 5.62
CA GLU A 57 -3.30 3.58 5.89
C GLU A 57 -4.06 4.00 4.64
N ASN A 58 -3.37 4.20 3.52
CA ASN A 58 -3.99 4.63 2.28
C ASN A 58 -4.96 3.60 1.72
N LEU A 59 -4.63 2.31 1.85
CA LEU A 59 -5.52 1.26 1.43
C LEU A 59 -6.72 1.14 2.39
N MET A 60 -6.52 1.12 3.70
CA MET A 60 -7.63 0.96 4.65
C MET A 60 -8.58 2.16 4.63
N LYS A 61 -8.06 3.39 4.69
CA LYS A 61 -8.90 4.60 4.76
C LYS A 61 -9.55 4.96 3.42
N GLY A 62 -8.96 4.53 2.29
CA GLY A 62 -9.42 4.94 0.97
C GLY A 62 -9.41 6.47 0.79
N GLY A 63 -10.24 7.00 -0.09
CA GLY A 63 -10.32 8.44 -0.40
C GLY A 63 -9.25 8.93 -1.38
N LEU A 64 -8.51 8.02 -2.01
CA LEU A 64 -7.57 8.37 -3.08
C LEU A 64 -8.32 8.60 -4.39
N ASN A 65 -7.90 9.60 -5.15
CA ASN A 65 -8.41 9.88 -6.49
C ASN A 65 -8.06 8.72 -7.43
N GLY A 66 -9.05 8.00 -7.92
CA GLY A 66 -8.85 6.87 -8.81
C GLY A 66 -9.73 6.89 -10.06
N ARG A 67 -9.52 5.91 -10.94
CA ARG A 67 -10.35 5.67 -12.11
C ARG A 67 -10.95 4.28 -12.07
N SER A 68 -12.23 4.16 -12.42
CA SER A 68 -12.87 2.84 -12.56
C SER A 68 -12.31 2.11 -13.79
N ALA A 69 -12.60 0.82 -13.91
CA ALA A 69 -12.23 0.02 -15.09
C ALA A 69 -12.78 0.63 -16.39
N GLN A 70 -13.91 1.34 -16.32
CA GLN A 70 -14.53 2.06 -17.44
C GLN A 70 -13.95 3.49 -17.64
N GLY A 71 -12.87 3.85 -16.93
CA GLY A 71 -12.20 5.14 -17.06
C GLY A 71 -12.86 6.32 -16.35
N LYS A 72 -13.98 6.10 -15.62
CA LYS A 72 -14.69 7.18 -14.89
C LYS A 72 -13.91 7.60 -13.65
N ARG A 73 -13.87 8.92 -13.36
CA ARG A 73 -13.30 9.46 -12.13
C ARG A 73 -14.08 8.95 -10.91
N SER A 74 -13.37 8.49 -9.89
CA SER A 74 -13.93 7.97 -8.65
C SER A 74 -12.94 8.14 -7.49
N HIS A 75 -13.36 7.78 -6.27
CA HIS A 75 -12.46 7.68 -5.12
C HIS A 75 -12.39 6.23 -4.63
N THR A 76 -11.23 5.81 -4.13
CA THR A 76 -11.11 4.51 -3.46
C THR A 76 -11.99 4.48 -2.21
N ARG A 77 -12.61 3.33 -1.94
CA ARG A 77 -13.46 3.17 -0.76
C ARG A 77 -12.63 2.75 0.45
N ALA A 78 -13.03 3.20 1.63
CA ALA A 78 -12.51 2.66 2.88
C ALA A 78 -12.95 1.19 3.06
N ILE A 79 -12.12 0.39 3.71
CA ILE A 79 -12.53 -0.91 4.23
C ILE A 79 -13.32 -0.66 5.51
N LYS A 80 -14.52 -1.25 5.61
CA LYS A 80 -15.45 -1.03 6.74
C LYS A 80 -15.69 -2.29 7.57
N GLY A 81 -15.11 -3.42 7.16
CA GLY A 81 -15.31 -4.71 7.81
C GLY A 81 -14.04 -5.19 8.49
N ILE A 82 -14.18 -5.65 9.73
CA ILE A 82 -13.08 -6.16 10.56
C ILE A 82 -12.33 -7.29 9.84
N ASP A 83 -13.04 -8.23 9.22
CA ASP A 83 -12.41 -9.33 8.49
C ASP A 83 -11.58 -8.86 7.30
N GLY A 84 -12.05 -7.83 6.58
CA GLY A 84 -11.32 -7.23 5.47
C GLY A 84 -10.07 -6.51 5.94
N ASP A 85 -10.17 -5.79 7.06
CA ASP A 85 -9.05 -5.09 7.67
C ASP A 85 -7.98 -6.09 8.16
N ILE A 86 -8.37 -7.14 8.87
CA ILE A 86 -7.45 -8.17 9.36
C ILE A 86 -6.76 -8.87 8.18
N LYS A 87 -7.51 -9.25 7.13
CA LYS A 87 -6.95 -9.92 5.95
C LYS A 87 -5.98 -9.05 5.17
N LEU A 88 -6.31 -7.77 4.95
CA LEU A 88 -5.40 -6.85 4.27
C LEU A 88 -4.15 -6.61 5.12
N ASN A 89 -4.32 -6.28 6.40
CA ASN A 89 -3.20 -5.95 7.27
C ASN A 89 -2.23 -7.13 7.40
N ARG A 90 -2.75 -8.36 7.58
CA ARG A 90 -1.91 -9.57 7.61
C ARG A 90 -1.13 -9.76 6.31
N ALA A 91 -1.77 -9.59 5.16
CA ALA A 91 -1.09 -9.76 3.87
C ALA A 91 0.00 -8.71 3.65
N LEU A 92 -0.27 -7.45 3.98
CA LEU A 92 0.73 -6.37 3.93
C LEU A 92 1.93 -6.68 4.85
N TRP A 93 1.67 -7.24 6.03
CA TRP A 93 2.72 -7.58 6.98
C TRP A 93 3.61 -8.71 6.46
N VAL A 94 3.01 -9.76 5.89
CA VAL A 94 3.75 -10.85 5.24
C VAL A 94 4.58 -10.34 4.06
N LEU A 95 4.02 -9.45 3.22
CA LEU A 95 4.77 -8.82 2.14
C LEU A 95 5.98 -8.03 2.65
N ALA A 96 5.83 -7.33 3.78
CA ALA A 96 6.92 -6.58 4.40
C ALA A 96 8.00 -7.53 4.95
N GLU A 97 7.63 -8.63 5.60
CA GLU A 97 8.60 -9.64 6.06
C GLU A 97 9.40 -10.25 4.89
N GLN A 98 8.73 -10.59 3.79
CA GLN A 98 9.40 -11.11 2.60
C GLN A 98 10.36 -10.09 1.98
N MET A 99 9.95 -8.81 1.93
CA MET A 99 10.83 -7.71 1.51
C MET A 99 12.05 -7.60 2.42
N GLN A 100 11.85 -7.68 3.74
CA GLN A 100 12.94 -7.61 4.71
C GLN A 100 13.94 -8.74 4.50
N GLN A 101 13.44 -9.97 4.32
CA GLN A 101 14.26 -11.16 4.07
C GLN A 101 15.04 -11.06 2.74
N ALA A 102 14.43 -10.49 1.70
CA ALA A 102 15.10 -10.32 0.40
C ALA A 102 16.18 -9.22 0.39
N LEU A 103 16.15 -8.30 1.36
CA LEU A 103 17.07 -7.17 1.49
C LEU A 103 18.12 -7.35 2.60
N SER A 104 18.02 -8.42 3.39
CA SER A 104 18.99 -8.81 4.42
C SER A 104 20.11 -9.64 3.83
#